data_AF-A0A969X5Q0-F1
#
_entry.id   AF-A0A969X5Q0-F1
#
_cell.length_a   1.000
_cell.length_b   1.000
_cell.length_c   1.000
_cell.angle_alpha   90.00
_cell.angle_beta   90.00
_cell.angle_gamma   90.00
#
_symmetry.space_group_name_H-M   'P 1'
#
loop_
_entity.id
_entity.type
_entity.pdbx_description
1 polymer ?
#
loop_
_entity_poly.entity_id
_entity_poly.type
_entity_poly.pdbx_seq_one_letter_code
_entity_poly.pdbx_strand_id
1 'polypeptide(L)' 'MRNIPGVMARVIKVLNENNVEILQTGDSNITISLLIDQKDLNNAVKTLHDHFGLGRMRRTYEES' A
#
# COMPACT_ATOMS: atom_id res chain seq x y z
N MET A 1 11.23 2.23 -2.86
CA MET A 1 11.28 1.37 -1.66
C MET A 1 12.69 1.24 -1.10
N ARG A 2 13.73 1.36 -1.95
CA ARG A 2 15.12 1.51 -1.50
C ARG A 2 15.21 2.45 -0.28
N ASN A 3 15.84 1.96 0.79
CA ASN A 3 16.10 2.62 2.08
C ASN A 3 14.94 2.75 3.08
N ILE A 4 13.76 2.18 2.82
CA ILE A 4 12.69 2.09 3.82
C ILE A 4 12.42 0.61 4.13
N PRO A 5 13.04 0.03 5.17
CA PRO A 5 12.81 -1.36 5.52
C PRO A 5 11.34 -1.60 5.92
N GLY A 6 10.86 -2.81 5.59
CA GLY A 6 9.55 -3.30 6.03
C GLY A 6 8.34 -2.75 5.28
N VAL A 7 8.49 -2.00 4.19
CA VAL A 7 7.33 -1.55 3.40
C VAL A 7 6.53 -2.75 2.86
N MET A 8 7.20 -3.73 2.24
CA MET A 8 6.53 -4.93 1.73
C MET A 8 5.82 -5.71 2.84
N ALA A 9 6.45 -5.87 4.00
CA ALA A 9 5.83 -6.53 5.15
C ALA A 9 4.57 -5.80 5.62
N ARG A 10 4.56 -4.47 5.63
CA ARG A 10 3.36 -3.67 5.97
C ARG A 10 2.26 -3.82 4.92
N VAL A 11 2.61 -3.84 3.64
CA VAL A 11 1.66 -4.07 2.54
C VAL A 11 0.98 -5.44 2.67
N ILE A 12 1.75 -6.52 2.83
CA ILE A 12 1.20 -7.86 2.97
C ILE A 12 0.31 -7.94 4.21
N LYS A 13 0.80 -7.43 5.35
CA LYS A 13 0.08 -7.47 6.62
C LYS A 13 -1.29 -6.80 6.50
N VAL A 14 -1.35 -5.56 6.00
CA VAL A 14 -2.59 -4.80 6.00
C VAL A 14 -3.63 -5.37 5.02
N LEU A 15 -3.19 -5.92 3.89
CA LEU A 15 -4.09 -6.57 2.93
C LEU A 15 -4.67 -7.86 3.50
N ASN A 16 -3.86 -8.69 4.15
CA ASN A 16 -4.33 -9.90 4.83
C ASN A 16 -5.31 -9.58 5.96
N GLU A 17 -5.03 -8.56 6.78
CA GLU A 17 -5.93 -8.10 7.86
C GLU A 17 -7.28 -7.60 7.33
N ASN A 18 -7.35 -7.19 6.06
CA ASN A 18 -8.57 -6.71 5.41
C ASN A 18 -9.17 -7.75 4.44
N ASN A 19 -8.80 -9.03 4.58
CA ASN A 19 -9.30 -10.15 3.79
C ASN A 19 -9.06 -9.99 2.27
N VAL A 20 -7.96 -9.35 1.87
CA VAL A 20 -7.51 -9.31 0.47
C VAL A 20 -6.45 -10.39 0.29
N GLU A 21 -6.79 -11.44 -0.45
CA GLU A 21 -5.86 -12.51 -0.78
C GLU A 21 -4.86 -12.05 -1.85
N ILE A 22 -3.56 -12.25 -1.57
CA ILE A 22 -2.48 -11.97 -2.51
C ILE A 22 -2.08 -13.29 -3.19
N LEU A 23 -2.37 -13.41 -4.48
CA LEU A 23 -2.07 -14.59 -5.28
C LEU A 23 -0.61 -14.63 -5.73
N GLN A 24 -0.03 -13.45 -5.98
CA GLN A 24 1.37 -13.33 -6.38
C GLN A 24 1.92 -11.95 -6.01
N THR A 25 3.21 -11.89 -5.74
CA THR A 25 3.95 -10.65 -5.50
C THR A 25 5.10 -10.52 -6.50
N GLY A 26 5.38 -9.29 -6.94
CA GLY A 26 6.61 -8.95 -7.62
C GLY A 26 6.99 -7.51 -7.30
N ASP A 27 8.28 -7.19 -7.28
CA ASP A 27 8.73 -5.85 -6.96
C ASP A 27 9.89 -5.41 -7.84
N SER A 28 10.10 -4.10 -7.84
CA SER A 28 11.28 -3.44 -8.40
C SER A 28 11.84 -2.51 -7.33
N ASN A 29 12.81 -1.71 -7.70
CA ASN A 29 13.42 -0.78 -6.78
C ASN A 29 12.44 0.19 -6.06
N ILE A 30 11.42 0.64 -6.78
CA ILE A 30 10.47 1.64 -6.28
C ILE A 30 9.01 1.21 -6.38
N THR A 31 8.75 0.01 -6.91
CA THR A 31 7.40 -0.48 -7.18
C THR A 31 7.17 -1.81 -6.49
N ILE A 32 5.99 -2.00 -5.90
CA ILE A 32 5.44 -3.32 -5.58
C ILE A 32 4.26 -3.56 -6.51
N SER A 33 4.20 -4.75 -7.08
CA SER A 33 3.11 -5.27 -7.88
C SER A 33 2.51 -6.49 -7.17
N LEU A 34 1.19 -6.53 -7.08
CA LEU A 34 0.44 -7.62 -6.45
C LEU A 34 -0.58 -8.15 -7.44
N LEU A 35 -0.72 -9.47 -7.53
CA LEU A 35 -1.83 -10.13 -8.19
C LEU A 35 -2.88 -10.45 -7.11
N ILE A 36 -4.10 -9.97 -7.33
CA ILE A 36 -5.26 -10.15 -6.46
C ILE A 36 -6.49 -10.47 -7.32
N ASP A 37 -7.55 -10.98 -6.70
CA ASP A 37 -8.84 -11.11 -7.36
C ASP A 37 -9.41 -9.71 -7.67
N GLN A 38 -9.98 -9.55 -8.86
CA GLN A 38 -10.55 -8.28 -9.31
C GLN A 38 -11.66 -7.77 -8.37
N LYS A 39 -12.41 -8.67 -7.73
CA LYS A 39 -13.46 -8.31 -6.76
C LYS A 39 -12.91 -7.53 -5.56
N ASP A 40 -11.64 -7.75 -5.21
CA ASP A 40 -10.98 -7.16 -4.04
C ASP A 40 -10.29 -5.84 -4.35
N LEU A 41 -10.24 -5.42 -5.63
CA LEU A 41 -9.49 -4.25 -6.09
C LEU A 41 -9.82 -2.97 -5.30
N ASN A 42 -11.12 -2.66 -5.16
CA ASN A 42 -11.54 -1.45 -4.45
C ASN A 42 -11.16 -1.49 -2.96
N ASN A 43 -11.28 -2.66 -2.32
CA ASN A 43 -10.92 -2.84 -0.93
C ASN A 43 -9.40 -2.72 -0.74
N ALA A 44 -8.61 -3.36 -1.62
CA ALA A 44 -7.16 -3.32 -1.60
C ALA A 44 -6.62 -1.88 -1.76
N VAL A 45 -7.11 -1.14 -2.76
CA VAL A 45 -6.70 0.25 -3.00
C VAL A 45 -7.04 1.12 -1.80
N LYS A 46 -8.28 1.05 -1.30
CA LYS A 46 -8.70 1.84 -0.14
C LYS A 46 -7.86 1.52 1.10
N THR A 47 -7.68 0.24 1.41
CA THR A 47 -6.87 -0.24 2.54
C THR A 47 -5.45 0.31 2.49
N LEU A 48 -4.80 0.27 1.32
CA LEU A 48 -3.45 0.80 1.15
C LEU A 48 -3.42 2.34 1.28
N HIS A 49 -4.37 3.05 0.68
CA HIS A 49 -4.46 4.50 0.80
C HIS A 49 -4.65 4.95 2.26
N ASP A 50 -5.53 4.27 2.99
CA ASP A 50 -5.82 4.56 4.40
C ASP A 50 -4.62 4.25 5.30
N HIS A 51 -3.99 3.07 5.12
CA HIS A 51 -2.82 2.65 5.92
C HIS A 51 -1.61 3.59 5.74
N PHE A 52 -1.34 4.02 4.52
CA PHE A 52 -0.21 4.89 4.20
C PHE A 52 -0.57 6.39 4.23
N GLY A 53 -1.83 6.74 4.50
CA GLY A 53 -2.29 8.13 4.59
C GLY A 53 -2.20 8.91 3.26
N LEU A 54 -2.23 8.23 2.11
CA LEU A 54 -1.94 8.82 0.79
C LEU A 54 -3.05 9.72 0.25
N GLY A 55 -4.25 9.66 0.83
CA GLY A 55 -5.38 10.54 0.49
C GLY A 55 -5.42 11.85 1.29
N ARG A 56 -4.51 12.06 2.25
CA ARG A 56 -4.51 13.27 3.08
C ARG A 56 -3.67 14.34 2.40
N MET A 57 -4.29 15.47 2.09
CA MET A 57 -3.57 16.66 1.65
C MET A 57 -2.56 17.05 2.73
N ARG A 58 -1.26 17.02 2.38
CA ARG A 58 -0.23 17.64 3.20
C ARG A 58 -0.64 19.10 3.34
N ARG A 59 -0.99 19.55 4.56
CA ARG A 59 -0.88 20.99 4.85
C ARG A 59 0.60 21.32 4.76
N THR A 60 1.02 21.85 3.62
CA THR A 60 2.23 22.65 3.56
C THR A 60 1.95 23.85 4.44
N TYR A 61 2.62 23.92 5.58
CA TYR A 61 2.73 25.18 6.29
C TYR A 61 3.74 26.02 5.51
N GLU A 62 3.26 27.16 5.03
CA GLU A 62 4.07 28.35 4.82
C GLU A 62 4.65 28.82 6.16
N GLU A 63 5.87 29.36 6.07
CA GLU A 63 6.60 30.25 7.00
C GLU A 63 7.18 29.61 8.28
N SER A 64 8.44 29.84 8.65
CA SER A 64 9.21 31.10 8.63
C SER A 64 10.56 31.02 7.88
#